data_AF-A0A0M0QR44-F1
#
_entry.id   AF-A0A0M0QR44-F1
#
_cell.length_a   1.000
_cell.length_b   1.000
_cell.length_c   1.000
_cell.angle_alpha   90.00
_cell.angle_beta   90.00
_cell.angle_gamma   90.00
#
_symmetry.space_group_name_H-M   'P 1'
#
loop_
_entity.id
_entity.type
_entity.pdbx_description
1 polymer ?
#
loop_
_entity_poly.entity_id
_entity_poly.type
_entity_poly.pdbx_seq_one_letter_code
_entity_poly.pdbx_strand_id
1 'polypeptide(L)'
;MKQLNGGNVYRPTGKEKNLQAILNIHRHVIQNISPVTITAGKTLDIKIDNQSHILLITKGAIKVCRRIDSIVMGCGVSPMILGLVDAYADLYQLEENSDVFFIAETTCEYYPVPVKDFVEIADEKHLWRDISNILMYRIAFMTNRDRNLIGQDAYSQIKALLLELWSYPESSRFEINAQNFIQQRTGLSRSRIMQVLSELKAGDYIKILHGRLLELRNLPVSF
;
A
#
# COMPACT_ATOMS: atom_id res chain seq x y z
N MET A 1 27.26 -21.63 -5.71
CA MET A 1 26.11 -21.18 -6.54
C MET A 1 24.86 -21.92 -6.12
N LYS A 2 23.90 -21.24 -5.48
CA LYS A 2 22.53 -21.74 -5.31
C LYS A 2 21.64 -20.89 -6.21
N GLN A 3 21.08 -21.49 -7.24
CA GLN A 3 19.98 -20.91 -8.00
C GLN A 3 18.80 -20.74 -7.05
N LEU A 4 18.39 -19.49 -6.80
CA LEU A 4 17.12 -19.20 -6.18
C LEU A 4 16.05 -19.41 -7.26
N ASN A 5 15.57 -20.65 -7.36
CA ASN A 5 14.37 -21.00 -8.10
C ASN A 5 13.18 -20.20 -7.55
N GLY A 6 12.25 -19.87 -8.46
CA GLY A 6 11.24 -18.84 -8.28
C GLY A 6 10.34 -18.97 -7.04
N GLY A 7 9.74 -17.83 -6.68
CA GLY A 7 8.44 -17.83 -6.03
C GLY A 7 8.39 -17.46 -4.55
N ASN A 8 9.29 -16.64 -4.03
CA ASN A 8 9.03 -15.98 -2.74
C ASN A 8 8.92 -14.46 -2.94
N VAL A 9 7.71 -14.03 -3.31
CA VAL A 9 7.25 -12.66 -3.14
C VAL A 9 7.49 -12.31 -1.66
N TYR A 10 8.40 -11.38 -1.35
CA TYR A 10 8.43 -10.65 -0.07
C TYR A 10 7.01 -10.20 0.27
N ARG A 11 6.45 -10.89 1.26
CA ARG A 11 5.19 -10.60 1.90
C ARG A 11 5.59 -10.03 3.26
N PRO A 12 5.40 -8.72 3.51
CA PRO A 12 5.63 -8.11 4.81
C PRO A 12 5.03 -8.90 5.99
N THR A 13 3.95 -9.66 5.72
CA THR A 13 3.20 -10.48 6.68
C THR A 13 3.30 -12.00 6.43
N GLY A 14 4.07 -12.44 5.42
CA GLY A 14 4.08 -13.84 4.96
C GLY A 14 2.78 -14.29 4.25
N LYS A 15 1.74 -13.46 4.18
CA LYS A 15 0.43 -13.78 3.60
C LYS A 15 0.02 -12.74 2.56
N GLU A 16 -0.85 -13.13 1.64
CA GLU A 16 -1.55 -12.19 0.75
C GLU A 16 -2.73 -11.57 1.48
N LYS A 17 -3.21 -10.41 0.99
CA LYS A 17 -4.50 -9.86 1.42
C LYS A 17 -5.59 -10.93 1.24
N ASN A 18 -6.49 -11.07 2.21
CA ASN A 18 -7.56 -12.05 2.11
C ASN A 18 -8.59 -11.60 1.07
N LEU A 19 -8.42 -12.06 -0.16
CA LEU A 19 -9.27 -11.70 -1.29
C LEU A 19 -10.71 -12.12 -1.05
N GLN A 20 -10.94 -13.27 -0.42
CA GLN A 20 -12.30 -13.76 -0.17
C GLN A 20 -13.05 -12.88 0.83
N ALA A 21 -12.39 -12.43 1.90
CA ALA A 21 -12.96 -11.48 2.84
C ALA A 21 -13.36 -10.16 2.15
N ILE A 22 -12.48 -9.62 1.31
CA ILE A 22 -12.76 -8.38 0.56
C ILE A 22 -13.95 -8.58 -0.39
N LEU A 23 -13.95 -9.65 -1.18
CA LEU A 23 -15.02 -9.95 -2.13
C LEU A 23 -16.36 -10.24 -1.44
N ASN A 24 -16.34 -10.85 -0.27
CA ASN A 24 -17.54 -11.08 0.52
C ASN A 24 -18.18 -9.77 0.99
N ILE A 25 -17.37 -8.82 1.49
CA ILE A 25 -17.86 -7.49 1.86
C ILE A 25 -18.37 -6.75 0.63
N HIS A 26 -17.61 -6.74 -0.46
CA HIS A 26 -18.02 -6.10 -1.72
C HIS A 26 -19.40 -6.60 -2.16
N ARG A 27 -19.61 -7.92 -2.20
CA ARG A 27 -20.88 -8.52 -2.62
C ARG A 27 -22.07 -8.02 -1.81
N HIS A 28 -21.94 -7.85 -0.50
CA HIS A 28 -23.06 -7.45 0.36
C HIS A 28 -23.29 -5.94 0.38
N VAL A 29 -22.22 -5.15 0.23
CA VAL A 29 -22.25 -3.71 0.46
C VAL A 29 -22.58 -2.91 -0.80
N ILE A 30 -22.13 -3.34 -1.98
CA ILE A 30 -22.31 -2.56 -3.23
C ILE A 30 -23.73 -2.64 -3.82
N GLN A 31 -24.65 -3.35 -3.17
CA GLN A 31 -25.99 -3.58 -3.68
C GLN A 31 -26.74 -2.25 -3.83
N ASN A 32 -27.25 -1.97 -5.03
CA ASN A 32 -27.99 -0.75 -5.37
C ASN A 32 -27.18 0.56 -5.29
N ILE A 33 -25.86 0.49 -5.25
CA ILE A 33 -24.97 1.67 -5.27
C ILE A 33 -24.39 1.81 -6.67
N SER A 34 -24.35 3.04 -7.20
CA SER A 34 -23.70 3.29 -8.48
C SER A 34 -22.20 3.49 -8.32
N PRO A 35 -21.35 2.93 -9.19
CA PRO A 35 -19.92 3.17 -9.15
C PRO A 35 -19.58 4.62 -9.51
N VAL A 36 -18.52 5.11 -8.90
CA VAL A 36 -17.85 6.37 -9.24
C VAL A 36 -16.53 6.06 -9.91
N THR A 37 -16.18 6.83 -10.94
CA THR A 37 -14.89 6.73 -11.63
C THR A 37 -13.98 7.89 -11.23
N ILE A 38 -12.71 7.59 -10.97
CA ILE A 38 -11.65 8.58 -10.73
C ILE A 38 -10.48 8.31 -11.65
N THR A 39 -9.94 9.36 -12.28
CA THR A 39 -8.80 9.25 -13.20
C THR A 39 -7.46 9.21 -12.47
N ALA A 40 -6.44 8.64 -13.12
CA ALA A 40 -5.10 8.57 -12.56
C ALA A 40 -4.56 9.96 -12.17
N GLY A 41 -3.82 10.02 -11.07
CA GLY A 41 -3.24 11.24 -10.49
C GLY A 41 -4.20 12.07 -9.63
N LYS A 42 -5.49 11.74 -9.58
CA LYS A 42 -6.46 12.46 -8.74
C LYS A 42 -6.46 11.92 -7.30
N THR A 43 -6.66 12.84 -6.36
CA THR A 43 -6.83 12.52 -4.94
C THR A 43 -8.23 11.97 -4.69
N LEU A 44 -8.30 10.90 -3.91
CA LEU A 44 -9.53 10.29 -3.43
C LEU A 44 -9.67 10.60 -1.94
N ASP A 45 -10.79 11.21 -1.56
CA ASP A 45 -11.15 11.49 -0.17
C ASP A 45 -12.26 10.55 0.29
N ILE A 46 -12.25 10.20 1.57
CA ILE A 46 -13.31 9.45 2.22
C ILE A 46 -14.45 10.37 2.67
N LYS A 47 -14.21 11.68 2.82
CA LYS A 47 -15.26 12.65 3.12
C LYS A 47 -15.91 13.11 1.82
N ILE A 48 -17.19 12.78 1.65
CA ILE A 48 -18.02 13.18 0.51
C ILE A 48 -19.27 13.82 1.10
N ASP A 49 -19.62 15.03 0.63
CA ASP A 49 -20.78 15.81 1.13
C ASP A 49 -20.82 15.93 2.67
N ASN A 50 -19.65 16.18 3.27
CA ASN A 50 -19.45 16.30 4.71
C ASN A 50 -19.79 15.04 5.53
N GLN A 51 -19.83 13.87 4.90
CA GLN A 51 -20.01 12.57 5.54
C GLN A 51 -18.83 11.65 5.23
N SER A 52 -18.38 10.88 6.22
CA SER A 52 -17.32 9.88 6.02
C SER A 52 -17.86 8.61 5.39
N HIS A 53 -17.13 8.11 4.39
CA HIS A 53 -17.50 6.96 3.59
C HIS A 53 -16.44 5.86 3.65
N ILE A 54 -16.90 4.62 3.60
CA ILE A 54 -16.08 3.46 3.24
C ILE A 54 -16.06 3.36 1.71
N LEU A 55 -14.86 3.24 1.14
CA LEU A 55 -14.70 3.20 -0.32
C LEU A 55 -14.33 1.80 -0.77
N LEU A 56 -15.21 1.14 -1.52
CA LEU A 56 -14.97 -0.19 -2.05
C LEU A 56 -14.43 -0.08 -3.48
N ILE A 57 -13.12 -0.27 -3.65
CA ILE A 57 -12.44 -0.12 -4.95
C ILE A 57 -12.51 -1.45 -5.72
N THR A 58 -13.19 -1.46 -6.86
CA THR A 58 -13.40 -2.66 -7.67
C THR A 58 -12.46 -2.75 -8.87
N LYS A 59 -11.96 -1.60 -9.36
CA LYS A 59 -10.95 -1.54 -10.42
C LYS A 59 -9.87 -0.51 -10.10
N GLY A 60 -8.65 -0.80 -10.53
CA GLY A 60 -7.52 0.12 -10.51
C GLY A 60 -6.57 -0.06 -9.34
N ALA A 61 -5.62 0.86 -9.22
CA ALA A 61 -4.60 0.88 -8.18
C ALA A 61 -4.61 2.21 -7.43
N ILE A 62 -4.47 2.14 -6.11
CA ILE A 62 -4.46 3.29 -5.21
C ILE A 62 -3.18 3.25 -4.38
N LYS A 63 -2.58 4.41 -4.14
CA LYS A 63 -1.60 4.60 -3.07
C LYS A 63 -2.18 5.39 -1.92
N VAL A 64 -1.72 5.09 -0.71
CA VAL A 64 -2.02 5.84 0.52
C VAL A 64 -0.80 6.65 0.91
N CYS A 65 -1.00 7.94 1.12
CA CYS A 65 0.02 8.92 1.45
C CYS A 65 -0.28 9.53 2.81
N ARG A 66 0.75 9.68 3.64
CA ARG A 66 0.66 10.46 4.87
C ARG A 66 0.55 11.95 4.52
N ARG A 67 -0.34 12.68 5.17
CA ARG A 67 -0.67 14.07 4.80
C ARG A 67 0.46 15.05 5.08
N ILE A 68 1.10 14.95 6.26
CA ILE A 68 2.10 15.93 6.71
C ILE A 68 3.31 16.08 5.77
N ASP A 69 3.71 15.00 5.08
CA ASP A 69 4.93 14.98 4.26
C ASP A 69 4.78 14.23 2.93
N SER A 70 3.58 13.80 2.58
CA SER A 70 3.27 13.06 1.36
C SER A 70 4.02 11.73 1.19
N ILE A 71 4.62 11.19 2.26
CA ILE A 71 5.27 9.88 2.21
C ILE A 71 4.22 8.81 1.89
N VAL A 72 4.51 8.00 0.89
CA VAL A 72 3.71 6.83 0.51
C VAL A 72 3.86 5.80 1.61
N MET A 73 2.76 5.55 2.31
CA MET A 73 2.68 4.57 3.39
C MET A 73 2.42 3.17 2.84
N GLY A 74 1.81 3.06 1.67
CA GLY A 74 1.55 1.81 0.99
C GLY A 74 0.80 2.01 -0.32
N CYS A 75 0.61 0.93 -1.05
CA CYS A 75 -0.21 0.90 -2.25
C CYS A 75 -0.92 -0.44 -2.36
N GLY A 76 -1.98 -0.49 -3.15
CA GLY A 76 -2.59 -1.75 -3.51
C GLY A 76 -3.45 -1.66 -4.76
N VAL A 77 -3.67 -2.83 -5.34
CA VAL A 77 -4.50 -3.03 -6.52
C VAL A 77 -5.85 -3.57 -6.08
N SER A 78 -6.91 -3.26 -6.81
CA SER A 78 -8.25 -3.79 -6.63
C SER A 78 -8.27 -5.34 -6.57
N PRO A 79 -9.27 -5.94 -5.90
CA PRO A 79 -10.28 -5.28 -5.08
C PRO A 79 -9.70 -4.87 -3.72
N MET A 80 -10.17 -3.77 -3.15
CA MET A 80 -9.77 -3.32 -1.81
C MET A 80 -10.86 -2.47 -1.16
N ILE A 81 -10.70 -2.16 0.13
CA ILE A 81 -11.62 -1.33 0.91
C ILE A 81 -10.80 -0.24 1.59
N LEU A 82 -11.13 1.03 1.41
CA LEU A 82 -10.45 2.16 2.05
C LEU A 82 -11.38 2.82 3.09
N GLY A 83 -10.81 3.62 3.99
CA GLY A 83 -11.57 4.38 4.99
C GLY A 83 -11.95 3.61 6.26
N LEU A 84 -11.67 2.31 6.38
CA LEU A 84 -12.07 1.51 7.57
C LEU A 84 -11.63 2.09 8.92
N VAL A 85 -10.47 2.76 8.99
CA VAL A 85 -9.98 3.37 10.24
C VAL A 85 -10.60 4.75 10.42
N ASP A 86 -10.35 5.66 9.47
CA ASP A 86 -10.72 7.07 9.62
C ASP A 86 -12.23 7.31 9.59
N ALA A 87 -12.98 6.56 8.78
CA ALA A 87 -14.44 6.73 8.75
C ALA A 87 -15.08 6.24 10.05
N TYR A 88 -14.52 5.20 10.68
CA TYR A 88 -14.95 4.75 12.00
C TYR A 88 -14.56 5.75 13.09
N ALA A 89 -13.33 6.29 13.02
CA ALA A 89 -12.90 7.34 13.93
C ALA A 89 -13.87 8.54 13.88
N ASP A 90 -14.27 8.98 12.68
CA ASP A 90 -15.25 10.03 12.50
C ASP A 90 -16.65 9.65 13.04
N LEU A 91 -17.12 8.42 12.78
CA LEU A 91 -18.41 7.91 13.29
C LEU A 91 -18.47 7.94 14.83
N TYR A 92 -17.40 7.56 15.50
CA TYR A 92 -17.29 7.50 16.96
C TYR A 92 -16.65 8.74 17.58
N GLN A 93 -16.48 9.82 16.81
CA GLN A 93 -15.95 11.11 17.26
C GLN A 93 -14.58 10.99 17.96
N LEU A 94 -13.72 10.10 17.46
CA LEU A 94 -12.34 10.00 17.90
C LEU A 94 -11.57 11.20 17.34
N GLU A 95 -10.87 11.92 18.22
CA GLU A 95 -10.05 13.08 17.85
C GLU A 95 -8.87 12.69 16.95
N GLU A 96 -8.30 11.51 17.17
CA GLU A 96 -7.19 10.98 16.38
C GLU A 96 -7.67 10.23 15.13
N ASN A 97 -7.09 10.56 13.98
CA ASN A 97 -7.25 9.84 12.72
C ASN A 97 -5.87 9.50 12.14
N SER A 98 -5.82 8.65 11.11
CA SER A 98 -4.56 8.18 10.52
C SER A 98 -3.81 9.24 9.71
N ASP A 99 -4.40 10.42 9.51
CA ASP A 99 -3.86 11.56 8.76
C ASP A 99 -3.30 11.17 7.38
N VAL A 100 -4.10 10.40 6.64
CA VAL A 100 -3.76 9.95 5.28
C VAL A 100 -4.67 10.54 4.23
N PHE A 101 -4.22 10.48 2.98
CA PHE A 101 -5.02 10.70 1.79
C PHE A 101 -4.67 9.65 0.73
N PHE A 102 -5.55 9.48 -0.25
CA PHE A 102 -5.39 8.46 -1.29
C PHE A 102 -5.18 9.11 -2.66
N ILE A 103 -4.36 8.50 -3.51
CA ILE A 103 -4.19 8.92 -4.91
C ILE A 103 -4.46 7.72 -5.82
N ALA A 104 -5.24 7.94 -6.87
CA ALA A 104 -5.44 7.01 -7.97
C ALA A 104 -4.15 6.87 -8.80
N GLU A 105 -3.52 5.70 -8.79
CA GLU A 105 -2.34 5.40 -9.62
C GLU A 105 -2.75 5.02 -11.05
N THR A 106 -3.96 4.49 -11.21
CA THR A 106 -4.62 4.25 -12.49
C THR A 106 -6.01 4.85 -12.46
N THR A 107 -6.73 4.84 -13.59
CA THR A 107 -8.19 5.00 -13.53
C THR A 107 -8.77 3.94 -12.61
N CYS A 108 -9.59 4.36 -11.65
CA CYS A 108 -10.19 3.48 -10.66
C CYS A 108 -11.72 3.60 -10.69
N GLU A 109 -12.38 2.52 -10.28
CA GLU A 109 -13.83 2.44 -10.13
C GLU A 109 -14.13 2.01 -8.70
N TYR A 110 -14.97 2.77 -7.99
CA TYR A 110 -15.25 2.55 -6.58
C TYR A 110 -16.68 2.87 -6.18
N TYR A 111 -17.12 2.30 -5.06
CA TYR A 111 -18.44 2.50 -4.47
C TYR A 111 -18.28 3.20 -3.12
N PRO A 112 -18.66 4.48 -2.99
CA PRO A 112 -18.68 5.16 -1.70
C PRO A 112 -19.92 4.73 -0.93
N VAL A 113 -19.74 4.35 0.34
CA VAL A 113 -20.83 3.95 1.24
C VAL A 113 -20.73 4.74 2.53
N PRO A 114 -21.77 5.48 2.93
CA PRO A 114 -21.78 6.17 4.22
C PRO A 114 -21.41 5.20 5.34
N VAL A 115 -20.54 5.62 6.26
CA VAL A 115 -20.00 4.69 7.27
C VAL A 115 -21.08 4.09 8.17
N LYS A 116 -22.18 4.81 8.41
CA LYS A 116 -23.34 4.31 9.17
C LYS A 116 -23.97 3.10 8.47
N ASP A 117 -24.32 3.25 7.21
CA ASP A 117 -24.90 2.19 6.39
C ASP A 117 -23.96 0.99 6.28
N PHE A 118 -22.65 1.23 6.13
CA PHE A 118 -21.65 0.16 6.10
C PHE A 118 -21.63 -0.65 7.40
N VAL A 119 -21.71 0.01 8.56
CA VAL A 119 -21.74 -0.65 9.88
C VAL A 119 -23.01 -1.48 10.04
N GLU A 120 -24.18 -0.93 9.69
CA GLU A 120 -25.45 -1.65 9.74
C GLU A 120 -25.41 -2.91 8.87
N ILE A 121 -24.93 -2.81 7.63
CA ILE A 121 -24.76 -3.96 6.74
C ILE A 121 -23.75 -4.97 7.32
N ALA A 122 -22.67 -4.50 7.94
CA ALA A 122 -21.66 -5.37 8.54
C ALA A 122 -22.22 -6.19 9.71
N ASP A 123 -23.07 -5.58 10.54
CA ASP A 123 -23.79 -6.25 11.63
C ASP A 123 -24.78 -7.29 11.09
N GLU A 124 -25.68 -6.87 10.19
CA GLU A 124 -26.72 -7.73 9.63
C GLU A 124 -26.19 -8.95 8.86
N LYS A 125 -25.07 -8.76 8.14
CA LYS A 125 -24.47 -9.79 7.29
C LYS A 125 -23.29 -10.51 7.96
N HIS A 126 -23.05 -10.25 9.25
CA HIS A 126 -21.98 -10.88 10.04
C HIS A 126 -20.58 -10.74 9.42
N LEU A 127 -20.26 -9.55 8.88
CA LEU A 127 -19.02 -9.30 8.12
C LEU A 127 -17.81 -8.96 8.99
N TRP A 128 -17.96 -8.81 10.31
CA TRP A 128 -16.88 -8.36 11.19
C TRP A 128 -15.66 -9.27 11.22
N ARG A 129 -15.83 -10.58 11.00
CA ARG A 129 -14.69 -11.50 10.86
C ARG A 129 -13.84 -11.16 9.63
N ASP A 130 -14.49 -10.84 8.51
CA ASP A 130 -13.82 -10.44 7.27
C ASP A 130 -13.14 -9.07 7.42
N ILE A 131 -13.84 -8.11 8.03
CA ILE A 131 -13.30 -6.77 8.33
C ILE A 131 -12.07 -6.89 9.25
N SER A 132 -12.17 -7.69 10.31
CA SER A 132 -11.07 -7.93 11.25
C SER A 132 -9.87 -8.57 10.57
N ASN A 133 -10.09 -9.48 9.62
CA ASN A 133 -9.02 -10.09 8.84
C ASN A 133 -8.28 -9.05 7.97
N ILE A 134 -9.01 -8.14 7.34
CA ILE A 134 -8.45 -7.04 6.54
C ILE A 134 -7.65 -6.09 7.43
N LEU A 135 -8.19 -5.71 8.60
CA LEU A 135 -7.51 -4.83 9.56
C LEU A 135 -6.23 -5.48 10.11
N MET A 136 -6.29 -6.76 10.49
CA MET A 136 -5.11 -7.52 10.93
C MET A 136 -3.99 -7.50 9.89
N TYR A 137 -4.33 -7.73 8.61
CA TYR A 137 -3.34 -7.66 7.52
C TYR A 137 -2.72 -6.25 7.40
N ARG A 138 -3.54 -5.20 7.50
CA ARG A 138 -3.07 -3.80 7.44
C ARG A 138 -2.15 -3.44 8.60
N ILE A 139 -2.53 -3.81 9.83
CA ILE A 139 -1.73 -3.58 11.02
C ILE A 139 -0.37 -4.28 10.88
N ALA A 140 -0.37 -5.56 10.50
CA ALA A 140 0.87 -6.31 10.30
C ALA A 140 1.76 -5.69 9.21
N PHE A 141 1.17 -5.18 8.12
CA PHE A 141 1.90 -4.43 7.09
C PHE A 141 2.53 -3.15 7.65
N MET A 142 1.76 -2.34 8.39
CA MET A 142 2.26 -1.11 9.01
C MET A 142 3.37 -1.39 10.04
N THR A 143 3.20 -2.41 10.89
CA THR A 143 4.24 -2.81 11.87
C THR A 143 5.53 -3.26 11.18
N ASN A 144 5.45 -4.01 10.07
CA ASN A 144 6.63 -4.38 9.30
C ASN A 144 7.30 -3.15 8.68
N ARG A 145 6.52 -2.22 8.13
CA ARG A 145 7.04 -0.97 7.58
C ARG A 145 7.78 -0.18 8.66
N ASP A 146 7.17 0.00 9.82
CA ASP A 146 7.75 0.77 10.92
C ASP A 146 9.07 0.18 11.41
N ARG A 147 9.12 -1.16 11.55
CA ARG A 147 10.37 -1.87 11.89
C ARG A 147 11.50 -1.59 10.89
N ASN A 148 11.18 -1.50 9.61
CA ASN A 148 12.18 -1.37 8.55
C ASN A 148 12.55 0.08 8.23
N LEU A 149 11.73 1.06 8.63
CA LEU A 149 11.92 2.46 8.23
C LEU A 149 12.17 3.41 9.39
N ILE A 150 11.54 3.20 10.55
CA ILE A 150 11.65 4.11 11.68
C ILE A 150 12.95 3.84 12.44
N GLY A 151 13.74 4.89 12.66
CA GLY A 151 15.03 4.81 13.37
C GLY A 151 16.13 4.04 12.63
N GLN A 152 15.87 3.60 11.39
CA GLN A 152 16.85 2.89 10.56
C GLN A 152 17.73 3.87 9.78
N ASP A 153 19.00 3.51 9.56
CA ASP A 153 19.89 4.29 8.71
C ASP A 153 19.46 4.26 7.22
N ALA A 154 20.03 5.15 6.42
CA ALA A 154 19.67 5.28 5.01
C ALA A 154 19.85 3.99 4.19
N TYR A 155 20.92 3.24 4.44
CA TYR A 155 21.16 1.98 3.74
C TYR A 155 20.11 0.94 4.13
N SER A 156 19.85 0.77 5.43
CA SER A 156 18.87 -0.18 5.95
C SER A 156 17.47 0.08 5.38
N GLN A 157 17.04 1.35 5.30
CA GLN A 157 15.78 1.72 4.65
C GLN A 157 15.77 1.38 3.15
N ILE A 158 16.83 1.73 2.42
CA ILE A 158 16.95 1.47 0.98
C ILE A 158 16.96 -0.04 0.70
N LYS A 159 17.69 -0.81 1.49
CA LYS A 159 17.74 -2.28 1.44
C LYS A 159 16.35 -2.88 1.60
N ALA A 160 15.60 -2.46 2.63
CA ALA A 160 14.26 -2.96 2.87
C ALA A 160 13.32 -2.67 1.69
N LEU A 161 13.39 -1.46 1.12
CA LEU A 161 12.56 -1.07 -0.02
C LEU A 161 12.97 -1.71 -1.35
N LEU A 162 14.26 -2.02 -1.54
CA LEU A 162 14.71 -2.82 -2.68
C LEU A 162 14.21 -4.26 -2.59
N LEU A 163 14.21 -4.85 -1.39
CA LEU A 163 13.67 -6.19 -1.15
C LEU A 163 12.15 -6.23 -1.36
N GLU A 164 11.44 -5.18 -0.91
CA GLU A 164 10.01 -5.01 -1.20
C GLU A 164 9.77 -4.88 -2.71
N LEU A 165 10.50 -3.99 -3.41
CA LEU A 165 10.34 -3.83 -4.84
C LEU A 165 10.64 -5.12 -5.60
N TRP A 166 11.64 -5.87 -5.17
CA TRP A 166 12.05 -7.13 -5.81
C TRP A 166 10.97 -8.20 -5.72
N SER A 167 10.09 -8.15 -4.73
CA SER A 167 9.02 -9.14 -4.60
C SER A 167 7.85 -8.96 -5.52
N TYR A 168 7.69 -7.77 -6.09
CA TYR A 168 6.59 -7.55 -6.99
C TYR A 168 6.77 -8.44 -8.22
N PRO A 169 5.67 -8.91 -8.84
CA PRO A 169 5.75 -9.63 -10.10
C PRO A 169 6.58 -8.84 -11.11
N GLU A 170 7.39 -9.53 -11.89
CA GLU A 170 8.36 -8.90 -12.80
C GLU A 170 7.70 -7.86 -13.71
N SER A 171 6.54 -8.19 -14.28
CA SER A 171 5.74 -7.30 -15.12
C SER A 171 5.39 -5.98 -14.43
N SER A 172 5.06 -6.01 -13.13
CA SER A 172 4.79 -4.79 -12.36
C SER A 172 6.06 -4.08 -11.93
N ARG A 173 7.09 -4.83 -11.52
CA ARG A 173 8.38 -4.29 -11.07
C ARG A 173 9.08 -3.50 -12.16
N PHE A 174 9.02 -3.96 -13.40
CA PHE A 174 9.63 -3.28 -14.56
C PHE A 174 8.91 -1.99 -14.96
N GLU A 175 7.70 -1.74 -14.46
CA GLU A 175 7.02 -0.46 -14.60
C GLU A 175 7.35 0.55 -13.50
N ILE A 176 8.13 0.15 -12.48
CA ILE A 176 8.47 0.98 -11.33
C ILE A 176 9.90 1.51 -11.43
N ASN A 177 10.07 2.82 -11.20
CA ASN A 177 11.40 3.42 -11.09
C ASN A 177 11.88 3.24 -9.65
N ALA A 178 12.96 2.48 -9.44
CA ALA A 178 13.46 2.10 -8.12
C ALA A 178 13.83 3.31 -7.26
N GLN A 179 14.46 4.34 -7.85
CA GLN A 179 14.82 5.55 -7.11
C GLN A 179 13.57 6.30 -6.64
N ASN A 180 12.58 6.47 -7.53
CA ASN A 180 11.32 7.13 -7.18
C ASN A 180 10.54 6.32 -6.15
N PHE A 181 10.53 4.99 -6.27
CA PHE A 181 9.88 4.09 -5.33
C PHE A 181 10.41 4.27 -3.90
N ILE A 182 11.74 4.32 -3.76
CA ILE A 182 12.43 4.55 -2.49
C ILE A 182 12.16 5.96 -1.98
N GLN A 183 12.32 6.97 -2.84
CA GLN A 183 12.18 8.36 -2.46
C GLN A 183 10.77 8.69 -1.96
N GLN A 184 9.74 8.17 -2.62
CA GLN A 184 8.36 8.40 -2.21
C GLN A 184 8.01 7.74 -0.86
N ARG A 185 8.78 6.74 -0.41
CA ARG A 185 8.49 5.96 0.81
C ARG A 185 9.39 6.30 1.99
N THR A 186 10.33 7.23 1.82
CA THR A 186 11.32 7.62 2.83
C THR A 186 11.44 9.14 2.92
N GLY A 187 12.05 9.63 3.99
CA GLY A 187 12.49 11.03 4.09
C GLY A 187 13.90 11.28 3.50
N LEU A 188 14.46 10.31 2.77
CA LEU A 188 15.83 10.41 2.27
C LEU A 188 15.94 11.35 1.07
N SER A 189 17.02 12.12 1.04
CA SER A 189 17.32 12.96 -0.12
C SER A 189 17.65 12.10 -1.35
N ARG A 190 17.34 12.62 -2.54
CA ARG A 190 17.69 11.96 -3.80
C ARG A 190 19.18 11.67 -3.93
N SER A 191 20.05 12.59 -3.49
CA SER A 191 21.50 12.40 -3.52
C SER A 191 21.92 11.23 -2.63
N ARG A 192 21.38 11.12 -1.41
CA ARG A 192 21.69 10.03 -0.49
C ARG A 192 21.22 8.67 -1.04
N ILE A 193 20.03 8.62 -1.63
CA ILE A 193 19.52 7.41 -2.30
C ILE A 193 20.44 7.00 -3.45
N MET A 194 20.79 7.94 -4.32
CA MET A 194 21.65 7.66 -5.47
C MET A 194 23.06 7.22 -5.07
N GLN A 195 23.61 7.77 -3.99
CA GLN A 195 24.90 7.33 -3.44
C GLN A 195 24.85 5.84 -3.09
N VAL A 196 23.90 5.43 -2.24
CA VAL A 196 23.76 4.02 -1.81
C VAL A 196 23.47 3.10 -2.99
N LEU A 197 22.60 3.50 -3.92
CA LEU A 197 22.34 2.71 -5.13
C LEU A 197 23.59 2.55 -6.01
N SER A 198 24.48 3.54 -6.03
CA SER A 198 25.72 3.49 -6.82
C SER A 198 26.74 2.56 -6.16
N GLU A 199 26.88 2.60 -4.84
CA GLU A 199 27.72 1.67 -4.07
C GLU A 199 27.24 0.22 -4.24
N LEU A 200 25.93 -0.01 -4.18
CA LEU A 200 25.34 -1.34 -4.42
C LEU A 200 25.58 -1.84 -5.85
N LYS A 201 25.55 -0.96 -6.85
CA LYS A 201 25.88 -1.32 -8.25
C LYS A 201 27.36 -1.65 -8.40
N ALA A 202 28.25 -0.85 -7.81
CA ALA A 202 29.69 -1.05 -7.88
C ALA A 202 30.11 -2.38 -7.23
N GLY A 203 29.38 -2.83 -6.21
CA GLY A 203 29.55 -4.15 -5.58
C GLY A 203 28.80 -5.30 -6.26
N ASP A 204 28.23 -5.11 -7.45
CA ASP A 204 27.43 -6.11 -8.20
C ASP A 204 26.22 -6.68 -7.43
N TYR A 205 25.74 -5.98 -6.40
CA TYR A 205 24.60 -6.43 -5.58
C TYR A 205 23.26 -6.24 -6.30
N ILE A 206 23.16 -5.22 -7.15
CA ILE A 206 21.95 -4.89 -7.90
C ILE A 206 22.29 -4.49 -9.34
N LYS A 207 21.33 -4.73 -10.25
CA LYS A 207 21.36 -4.17 -11.61
C LYS A 207 20.15 -3.30 -11.82
N ILE A 208 20.39 -2.01 -12.09
CA ILE A 208 19.32 -1.06 -12.45
C ILE A 208 19.63 -0.45 -13.82
N LEU A 209 18.70 -0.60 -14.75
CA LEU A 209 18.76 -0.03 -16.11
C LEU A 209 17.54 0.85 -16.35
N HIS A 210 17.74 2.09 -16.84
CA HIS A 210 16.67 3.09 -17.02
C HIS A 210 15.77 3.25 -15.78
N GLY A 211 16.36 3.13 -14.58
CA GLY A 211 15.64 3.22 -13.31
C GLY A 211 14.89 1.96 -12.89
N ARG A 212 14.87 0.88 -13.68
CA ARG A 212 14.18 -0.38 -13.38
C ARG A 212 15.12 -1.37 -12.69
N LEU A 213 14.67 -2.01 -11.61
CA LEU A 213 15.44 -3.04 -10.90
C LEU A 213 15.34 -4.38 -11.64
N LEU A 214 16.44 -4.79 -12.27
CA LEU A 214 16.53 -5.99 -13.11
C LEU A 214 17.09 -7.20 -12.37
N GLU A 215 18.06 -6.99 -11.48
CA GLU A 215 18.67 -8.04 -10.67
C GLU A 215 18.84 -7.55 -9.23
N LEU A 216 18.60 -8.44 -8.26
CA LEU A 216 18.91 -8.25 -6.84
C LEU A 216 19.58 -9.52 -6.31
N ARG A 217 20.78 -9.35 -5.75
CA ARG A 217 21.56 -10.42 -5.11
C ARG A 217 21.56 -10.24 -3.59
N ASN A 218 22.35 -11.05 -2.89
CA ASN A 218 22.46 -10.96 -1.43
C ASN A 218 23.06 -9.60 -1.04
N LEU A 219 22.19 -8.69 -0.55
CA LEU A 219 22.59 -7.37 -0.08
C LEU A 219 23.43 -7.49 1.20
N PRO A 220 24.49 -6.67 1.39
CA PRO A 220 25.34 -6.73 2.58
C PRO A 220 24.57 -6.45 3.87
N VAL A 221 25.11 -6.88 5.01
CA VAL A 221 24.45 -6.68 6.31
C VAL A 221 24.42 -5.19 6.67
N SER A 222 25.52 -4.48 6.43
CA SER A 222 25.72 -3.06 6.70
C SER A 222 26.71 -2.45 5.69
N PHE A 223 26.70 -1.11 5.58
CA PHE A 223 27.74 -0.29 4.94
C PHE A 223 28.34 0.67 5.96
#